data_AF-A0A9Q1BK60-F1
#
_entry.id   AF-A0A9Q1BK60-F1
#
_cell.length_a   1.000
_cell.length_b   1.000
_cell.length_c   1.000
_cell.angle_alpha   90.00
_cell.angle_beta   90.00
_cell.angle_gamma   90.00
#
_symmetry.space_group_name_H-M   'P 1'
#
loop_
_entity.id
_entity.type
_entity.pdbx_description
1 polymer ?
#
loop_
_entity_poly.entity_id
_entity_poly.type
_entity_poly.pdbx_seq_one_letter_code
_entity_poly.pdbx_strand_id
1 'polypeptide(L)'
;MGEDFYSLYPFTNKYCSYLVGHPQVLTSDLSFDISLYYGVARVQILPPRTLFHPVLPLKANDKLIFPLCNTCAQSKLTDRCNHSDSERALTGTWVTLELEKAVEIGYKILKVDIVWNFTEKSRYDKDTKSGGLFTEYVNTFLKVKQEASGWPTWCVTQEDRKRYVREYAENEGIDLDVSNIKHNPGLRALSKLMLNSFWGKFGQRSDLEKTEVVSEVERLYDLLKDTDETEVTNLRFINDDIVEVCYKDRTDFERPNARVNGSIAAFTTCHARLRLYEVLQRLGERVLYYDTDSVIYISKPGEWDPPIGDYLGDP
;
A
#
# COMPACT_ATOMS: atom_id res chain seq x y z
N MET A 1 17.52 14.30 -11.10
CA MET A 1 16.88 14.75 -9.86
C MET A 1 16.23 13.55 -9.19
N GLY A 2 16.05 13.62 -7.87
CA GLY A 2 15.36 12.58 -7.11
C GLY A 2 14.24 13.28 -6.35
N GLU A 3 13.01 12.85 -6.58
CA GLU A 3 11.81 13.44 -5.98
C GLU A 3 11.09 12.36 -5.15
N ASP A 4 10.48 12.79 -4.05
CA ASP A 4 9.80 11.94 -3.07
C ASP A 4 8.43 12.54 -2.77
N PHE A 5 7.38 11.75 -2.96
CA PHE A 5 6.02 12.19 -2.70
C PHE A 5 5.85 12.59 -1.24
N TYR A 6 5.24 13.75 -1.00
CA TYR A 6 4.90 14.21 0.34
C TYR A 6 3.80 13.34 0.97
N SER A 7 4.21 12.28 1.67
CA SER A 7 3.33 11.36 2.41
C SER A 7 2.33 10.64 1.49
N LEU A 8 2.83 9.87 0.51
CA LEU A 8 2.01 9.17 -0.49
C LEU A 8 0.93 8.27 0.15
N TYR A 9 1.27 7.47 1.16
CA TYR A 9 0.28 6.60 1.79
C TYR A 9 -0.84 7.39 2.50
N PRO A 10 -0.55 8.36 3.38
CA PRO A 10 -1.58 9.26 3.90
C PRO A 10 -2.45 9.91 2.82
N PHE A 11 -1.85 10.34 1.69
CA PHE A 11 -2.59 10.86 0.55
C PHE A 11 -3.58 9.83 0.01
N THR A 12 -3.12 8.62 -0.26
CA THR A 12 -4.00 7.54 -0.75
C THR A 12 -5.09 7.20 0.25
N ASN A 13 -4.81 7.20 1.56
CA ASN A 13 -5.80 6.89 2.59
C ASN A 13 -6.87 7.98 2.73
N LYS A 14 -6.52 9.24 2.50
CA LYS A 14 -7.47 10.36 2.53
C LYS A 14 -8.27 10.47 1.24
N TYR A 15 -7.61 10.55 0.09
CA TYR A 15 -8.22 11.03 -1.16
C TYR A 15 -8.73 9.94 -2.10
N CYS A 16 -8.25 8.71 -1.97
CA CYS A 16 -8.64 7.62 -2.86
C CYS A 16 -9.88 6.87 -2.36
N SER A 17 -10.52 6.14 -3.27
CA SER A 17 -11.71 5.33 -2.95
C SER A 17 -11.32 3.99 -2.33
N TYR A 18 -12.05 3.59 -1.29
CA TYR A 18 -11.92 2.28 -0.65
C TYR A 18 -13.23 1.51 -0.73
N LEU A 19 -13.13 0.19 -0.82
CA LEU A 19 -14.23 -0.74 -0.63
C LEU A 19 -14.84 -0.64 0.76
N VAL A 20 -16.16 -0.84 0.84
CA VAL A 20 -16.94 -0.87 2.09
C VAL A 20 -17.89 -2.07 2.06
N GLY A 21 -18.16 -2.64 3.23
CA GLY A 21 -19.07 -3.78 3.37
C GLY A 21 -18.43 -5.12 3.02
N HIS A 22 -19.26 -6.08 2.62
CA HIS A 22 -18.84 -7.43 2.24
C HIS A 22 -18.84 -7.61 0.72
N PRO A 23 -17.87 -8.34 0.16
CA PRO A 23 -17.85 -8.61 -1.28
C PRO A 23 -18.95 -9.60 -1.67
N GLN A 24 -19.51 -9.38 -2.84
CA GLN A 24 -20.17 -10.43 -3.62
C GLN A 24 -19.10 -11.24 -4.34
N VAL A 25 -19.07 -12.54 -4.09
CA VAL A 25 -18.11 -13.45 -4.71
C VAL A 25 -18.71 -13.98 -6.01
N LEU A 26 -18.12 -13.60 -7.15
CA LEU A 26 -18.58 -13.96 -8.48
C LEU A 26 -17.62 -14.99 -9.10
N THR A 27 -18.15 -16.12 -9.57
CA THR A 27 -17.35 -17.26 -10.09
C THR A 27 -17.84 -17.80 -11.43
N SER A 28 -18.95 -17.30 -11.98
CA SER A 28 -19.53 -17.73 -13.25
C SER A 28 -19.97 -16.54 -14.08
N ASP A 29 -20.01 -16.71 -15.41
CA ASP A 29 -20.46 -15.69 -16.37
C ASP A 29 -19.74 -14.34 -16.24
N LEU A 30 -18.44 -14.39 -15.95
CA LEU A 30 -17.59 -13.21 -15.73
C LEU A 30 -17.19 -12.56 -17.05
N SER A 31 -17.34 -11.24 -17.12
CA SER A 31 -16.90 -10.41 -18.24
C SER A 31 -15.39 -10.23 -18.23
N PHE A 32 -14.79 -10.06 -19.41
CA PHE A 32 -13.39 -9.64 -19.54
C PHE A 32 -13.21 -8.12 -19.41
N ASP A 33 -14.31 -7.37 -19.47
CA ASP A 33 -14.32 -5.95 -19.15
C ASP A 33 -14.27 -5.78 -17.63
N ILE A 34 -13.05 -5.57 -17.12
CA ILE A 34 -12.79 -5.47 -15.69
C ILE A 34 -13.40 -4.21 -15.06
N SER A 35 -13.74 -3.19 -15.86
CA SER A 35 -14.34 -1.94 -15.39
C SER A 35 -15.76 -2.11 -14.83
N LEU A 36 -16.38 -3.26 -15.11
CA LEU A 36 -17.66 -3.65 -14.53
C LEU A 36 -17.57 -4.05 -13.05
N TYR A 37 -16.35 -4.19 -12.52
CA TYR A 37 -16.10 -4.70 -11.18
C TYR A 37 -15.29 -3.71 -10.33
N TYR A 38 -15.66 -3.58 -9.07
CA TYR A 38 -14.91 -2.78 -8.10
C TYR A 38 -14.50 -3.66 -6.93
N GLY A 39 -13.22 -4.00 -6.84
CA GLY A 39 -12.74 -4.89 -5.78
C GLY A 39 -11.45 -5.58 -6.14
N VAL A 40 -11.42 -6.90 -5.97
CA VAL A 40 -10.25 -7.74 -6.23
C VAL A 40 -10.64 -8.83 -7.20
N ALA A 41 -9.80 -9.10 -8.20
CA ALA A 41 -10.04 -10.14 -9.18
C ALA A 41 -8.82 -11.03 -9.37
N ARG A 42 -9.05 -12.33 -9.51
CA ARG A 42 -8.06 -13.27 -9.99
C ARG A 42 -8.23 -13.44 -11.49
N VAL A 43 -7.17 -13.14 -12.24
CA VAL A 43 -7.21 -13.16 -13.71
C VAL A 43 -5.97 -13.82 -14.29
N GLN A 44 -6.12 -14.32 -15.52
CA GLN A 44 -5.02 -14.55 -16.43
C GLN A 44 -4.94 -13.37 -17.40
N ILE A 45 -3.79 -12.73 -17.51
CA ILE A 45 -3.60 -11.51 -18.28
C ILE A 45 -2.30 -11.56 -19.08
N LEU A 46 -2.34 -11.13 -20.33
CA LEU A 46 -1.20 -11.07 -21.24
C LEU A 46 -0.63 -9.66 -21.29
N PRO A 47 0.62 -9.45 -20.82
CA PRO A 47 1.30 -8.16 -20.97
C PRO A 47 1.64 -7.86 -22.44
N PRO A 48 1.76 -6.58 -22.82
CA PRO A 48 2.33 -6.19 -24.12
C PRO A 48 3.79 -6.66 -24.25
N ARG A 49 4.29 -6.79 -25.48
CA ARG A 49 5.68 -7.23 -25.73
C ARG A 49 6.71 -6.16 -25.36
N THR A 50 6.33 -4.89 -25.49
CA THR A 50 7.20 -3.76 -25.21
C THR A 50 6.44 -2.77 -24.36
N LEU A 51 6.91 -2.57 -23.14
CA LEU A 51 6.42 -1.57 -22.23
C LEU A 51 7.55 -1.22 -21.27
N PHE A 52 7.91 0.06 -21.22
CA PHE A 52 9.07 0.50 -20.45
C PHE A 52 8.84 0.38 -18.94
N HIS A 53 7.63 0.75 -18.48
CA HIS A 53 7.20 0.62 -17.09
C HIS A 53 6.05 -0.40 -16.99
N PRO A 54 6.30 -1.66 -16.60
CA PRO A 54 5.22 -2.63 -16.40
C PRO A 54 4.37 -2.28 -15.16
N VAL A 55 3.07 -2.57 -15.20
CA VAL A 55 2.10 -2.14 -14.16
C VAL A 55 1.84 -3.21 -13.11
N LEU A 56 1.71 -4.47 -13.54
CA LEU A 56 1.21 -5.50 -12.63
C LEU A 56 2.35 -6.13 -11.83
N PRO A 57 2.29 -6.07 -10.48
CA PRO A 57 3.26 -6.75 -9.65
C PRO A 57 3.00 -8.25 -9.63
N LEU A 58 4.08 -9.04 -9.60
CA LEU A 58 4.04 -10.48 -9.42
C LEU A 58 5.14 -10.88 -8.43
N LYS A 59 4.81 -11.74 -7.46
CA LYS A 59 5.81 -12.36 -6.60
C LYS A 59 6.43 -13.55 -7.33
N ALA A 60 7.72 -13.46 -7.66
CA ALA A 60 8.50 -14.53 -8.26
C ALA A 60 9.81 -14.70 -7.49
N ASN A 61 10.16 -15.93 -7.12
CA ASN A 61 11.36 -16.24 -6.34
C ASN A 61 11.48 -15.37 -5.05
N ASP A 62 10.38 -15.25 -4.31
CA ASP A 62 10.25 -14.42 -3.10
C ASP A 62 10.46 -12.91 -3.25
N LYS A 63 10.59 -12.42 -4.49
CA LYS A 63 10.71 -11.00 -4.79
C LYS A 63 9.47 -10.49 -5.50
N LEU A 64 9.03 -9.29 -5.12
CA LEU A 64 8.03 -8.56 -5.89
C LEU A 64 8.73 -7.94 -7.10
N ILE A 65 8.28 -8.28 -8.29
CA ILE A 65 8.79 -7.73 -9.55
C ILE A 65 7.62 -7.36 -10.45
N PHE A 66 7.88 -6.58 -11.51
CA PHE A 66 6.88 -6.13 -12.48
C PHE A 66 7.22 -6.68 -13.87
N PRO A 67 6.86 -7.95 -14.18
CA PRO A 67 7.32 -8.61 -15.40
C PRO A 67 6.35 -8.45 -16.57
N LEU A 68 6.88 -8.53 -17.79
CA LEU A 68 6.08 -8.69 -19.03
C LEU A 68 5.97 -10.15 -19.50
N CYS A 69 6.55 -11.09 -18.75
CA CYS A 69 6.55 -12.52 -19.04
C CYS A 69 6.68 -13.32 -17.75
N ASN A 70 5.70 -14.20 -17.49
CA ASN A 70 5.72 -15.10 -16.35
C ASN A 70 6.95 -16.03 -16.37
N THR A 71 7.23 -16.71 -17.49
CA THR A 71 8.39 -17.62 -17.56
C THR A 71 9.71 -16.91 -17.29
N CYS A 72 9.96 -15.73 -17.88
CA CYS A 72 11.18 -14.95 -17.63
C CYS A 72 11.31 -14.54 -16.16
N ALA A 73 10.20 -14.14 -15.53
CA ALA A 73 10.16 -13.81 -14.10
C ALA A 73 10.59 -14.99 -13.21
N GLN A 74 10.16 -16.21 -13.54
CA GLN A 74 10.51 -17.41 -12.78
C GLN A 74 11.95 -17.87 -13.04
N SER A 75 12.40 -17.88 -14.29
CA SER A 75 13.73 -18.35 -14.68
C SER A 75 14.84 -17.31 -14.55
N LYS A 76 14.51 -16.06 -14.19
CA LYS A 76 15.44 -14.92 -14.08
C LYS A 76 16.22 -14.65 -15.37
N LEU A 77 15.58 -14.87 -16.52
CA LEU A 77 16.17 -14.56 -17.82
C LEU A 77 16.33 -13.05 -18.01
N THR A 78 17.53 -12.63 -18.40
CA THR A 78 17.88 -11.22 -18.69
C THR A 78 17.92 -10.92 -20.18
N ASP A 79 17.93 -11.94 -21.03
CA ASP A 79 17.97 -11.79 -22.49
C ASP A 79 16.61 -11.46 -23.09
N ARG A 80 16.61 -11.13 -24.40
CA ARG A 80 15.38 -10.88 -25.16
C ARG A 80 14.44 -12.08 -25.08
N CYS A 81 13.24 -11.84 -24.56
CA CYS A 81 12.21 -12.86 -24.41
C CYS A 81 11.69 -13.36 -25.77
N ASN A 82 11.77 -14.67 -26.00
CA ASN A 82 11.22 -15.36 -27.17
C ASN A 82 10.03 -16.28 -26.84
N HIS A 83 9.51 -16.21 -25.61
CA HIS A 83 8.38 -17.02 -25.17
C HIS A 83 7.09 -16.70 -25.93
N SER A 84 6.25 -17.72 -26.07
CA SER A 84 4.89 -17.64 -26.59
C SER A 84 3.97 -16.84 -25.66
N ASP A 85 2.81 -16.42 -26.16
CA ASP A 85 1.88 -15.63 -25.35
C ASP A 85 1.31 -16.41 -24.16
N SER A 86 1.14 -17.73 -24.28
CA SER A 86 0.73 -18.60 -23.17
C SER A 86 1.77 -18.66 -22.05
N GLU A 87 3.05 -18.75 -22.39
CA GLU A 87 4.17 -18.72 -21.43
C GLU A 87 4.38 -17.34 -20.80
N ARG A 88 4.05 -16.27 -21.53
CA ARG A 88 4.16 -14.89 -21.05
C ARG A 88 3.03 -14.50 -20.12
N ALA A 89 1.84 -15.06 -20.30
CA ALA A 89 0.65 -14.71 -19.53
C ALA A 89 0.90 -14.81 -18.02
N LEU A 90 0.52 -13.75 -17.31
CA LEU A 90 0.57 -13.69 -15.85
C LEU A 90 -0.74 -14.24 -15.30
N THR A 91 -0.67 -15.00 -14.21
CA THR A 91 -1.85 -15.39 -13.43
C THR A 91 -1.65 -14.91 -12.01
N GLY A 92 -2.63 -14.19 -11.48
CA GLY A 92 -2.51 -13.56 -10.17
C GLY A 92 -3.80 -12.92 -9.72
N THR A 93 -3.73 -12.24 -8.59
CA THR A 93 -4.87 -11.59 -7.95
C THR A 93 -4.52 -10.14 -7.68
N TRP A 94 -5.30 -9.23 -8.25
CA TRP A 94 -5.03 -7.79 -8.23
C TRP A 94 -6.30 -7.00 -7.93
N VAL A 95 -6.12 -5.76 -7.48
CA VAL A 95 -7.21 -4.80 -7.38
C VAL A 95 -7.69 -4.44 -8.78
N THR A 96 -9.00 -4.32 -8.98
CA THR A 96 -9.59 -4.07 -10.31
C THR A 96 -9.07 -2.77 -10.94
N LEU A 97 -8.81 -1.74 -10.14
CA LEU A 97 -8.23 -0.47 -10.61
C LEU A 97 -6.83 -0.61 -11.25
N GLU A 98 -6.00 -1.51 -10.74
CA GLU A 98 -4.70 -1.82 -11.34
C GLU A 98 -4.85 -2.60 -12.65
N LEU A 99 -5.83 -3.49 -12.71
CA LEU A 99 -6.18 -4.22 -13.92
C LEU A 99 -6.74 -3.28 -15.00
N GLU A 100 -7.59 -2.31 -14.63
CA GLU A 100 -8.06 -1.26 -15.52
C GLU A 100 -6.89 -0.49 -16.12
N LYS A 101 -5.93 -0.06 -15.27
CA LYS A 101 -4.72 0.63 -15.75
C LYS A 101 -3.87 -0.25 -16.66
N ALA A 102 -3.71 -1.53 -16.34
CA ALA A 102 -2.98 -2.47 -17.18
C ALA A 102 -3.65 -2.62 -18.56
N VAL A 103 -4.97 -2.74 -18.62
CA VAL A 103 -5.72 -2.82 -19.89
C VAL A 103 -5.60 -1.53 -20.69
N GLU A 104 -5.69 -0.36 -20.03
CA GLU A 104 -5.50 0.97 -20.64
C GLU A 104 -4.18 1.06 -21.43
N ILE A 105 -3.11 0.46 -20.91
CA ILE A 105 -1.76 0.51 -21.51
C ILE A 105 -1.42 -0.72 -22.36
N GLY A 106 -2.41 -1.55 -22.70
CA GLY A 106 -2.29 -2.60 -23.72
C GLY A 106 -2.12 -4.02 -23.20
N TYR A 107 -2.37 -4.29 -21.91
CA TYR A 107 -2.52 -5.66 -21.43
C TYR A 107 -3.86 -6.25 -21.92
N LYS A 108 -3.92 -7.56 -22.11
CA LYS A 108 -5.13 -8.27 -22.56
C LYS A 108 -5.58 -9.29 -21.53
N ILE A 109 -6.78 -9.13 -20.99
CA ILE A 109 -7.40 -10.15 -20.13
C ILE A 109 -7.68 -11.40 -20.99
N LEU A 110 -7.13 -12.54 -20.59
CA LEU A 110 -7.34 -13.84 -21.23
C LEU A 110 -8.44 -14.65 -20.53
N LYS A 111 -8.54 -14.48 -19.20
CA LYS A 111 -9.49 -15.20 -18.35
C LYS A 111 -9.71 -14.44 -17.05
N VAL A 112 -10.94 -14.45 -16.54
CA VAL A 112 -11.28 -14.03 -15.19
C VAL A 112 -11.75 -15.27 -14.43
N ASP A 113 -11.07 -15.62 -13.33
CA ASP A 113 -11.37 -16.83 -12.54
C ASP A 113 -12.43 -16.54 -11.47
N ILE A 114 -12.25 -15.45 -10.72
CA ILE A 114 -13.07 -15.06 -9.58
C ILE A 114 -12.96 -13.56 -9.35
N VAL A 115 -14.05 -12.93 -8.95
CA VAL A 115 -14.10 -11.52 -8.56
C VAL A 115 -14.75 -11.38 -7.19
N TRP A 116 -14.06 -10.73 -6.27
CA TRP A 116 -14.63 -10.22 -5.02
C TRP A 116 -15.09 -8.79 -5.26
N ASN A 117 -16.35 -8.64 -5.68
CA ASN A 117 -16.92 -7.37 -6.09
C ASN A 117 -17.61 -6.66 -4.92
N PHE A 118 -17.31 -5.38 -4.72
CA PHE A 118 -17.92 -4.53 -3.70
C PHE A 118 -18.83 -3.52 -4.38
N THR A 119 -20.10 -3.48 -3.94
CA THR A 119 -21.09 -2.52 -4.44
C THR A 119 -20.95 -1.15 -3.79
N GLU A 120 -20.39 -1.11 -2.57
CA GLU A 120 -20.20 0.10 -1.79
C GLU A 120 -18.74 0.54 -1.78
N LYS A 121 -18.54 1.86 -1.87
CA LYS A 121 -17.23 2.49 -1.78
C LYS A 121 -17.32 3.79 -0.99
N SER A 122 -16.24 4.12 -0.28
CA SER A 122 -16.08 5.38 0.44
C SER A 122 -14.92 6.15 -0.15
N ARG A 123 -15.11 7.45 -0.39
CA ARG A 123 -14.10 8.36 -0.91
C ARG A 123 -14.31 9.73 -0.28
N TYR A 124 -13.22 10.43 0.01
CA TYR A 124 -13.28 11.83 0.41
C TYR A 124 -13.72 12.72 -0.75
N ASP A 125 -14.69 13.56 -0.49
CA ASP A 125 -15.17 14.59 -1.41
C ASP A 125 -14.46 15.91 -1.08
N LYS A 126 -13.72 16.44 -2.06
CA LYS A 126 -12.95 17.68 -1.90
C LYS A 126 -13.85 18.93 -1.87
N ASP A 127 -14.99 18.88 -2.54
CA ASP A 127 -15.90 20.03 -2.65
C ASP A 127 -16.67 20.20 -1.34
N THR A 128 -17.19 19.11 -0.79
CA THR A 128 -17.91 19.12 0.50
C THR A 128 -16.97 18.98 1.71
N LYS A 129 -15.70 18.67 1.49
CA LYS A 129 -14.68 18.38 2.52
C LYS A 129 -15.12 17.31 3.52
N SER A 130 -15.79 16.26 3.03
CA SER A 130 -16.42 15.25 3.86
C SER A 130 -16.31 13.83 3.28
N GLY A 131 -16.66 12.82 4.08
CA GLY A 131 -16.59 11.42 3.68
C GLY A 131 -15.16 10.84 3.66
N GLY A 132 -15.00 9.68 3.05
CA GLY A 132 -13.75 8.91 3.03
C GLY A 132 -13.54 8.08 4.30
N LEU A 133 -13.06 6.85 4.12
CA LEU A 133 -12.99 5.87 5.21
C LEU A 133 -11.96 6.24 6.30
N PHE A 134 -10.87 6.90 5.90
CA PHE A 134 -9.75 7.22 6.79
C PHE A 134 -9.50 8.72 6.94
N THR A 135 -10.40 9.57 6.43
CA THR A 135 -10.23 11.03 6.39
C THR A 135 -9.98 11.61 7.78
N GLU A 136 -10.82 11.29 8.76
CA GLU A 136 -10.69 11.84 10.12
C GLU A 136 -9.38 11.41 10.79
N TYR A 137 -8.97 10.15 10.61
CA TYR A 137 -7.70 9.64 11.11
C TYR A 137 -6.53 10.41 10.49
N VAL A 138 -6.51 10.54 9.16
CA VAL A 138 -5.43 11.26 8.45
C VAL A 138 -5.43 12.73 8.88
N ASN A 139 -6.59 13.39 8.92
CA ASN A 139 -6.70 14.80 9.33
C ASN A 139 -6.18 15.03 10.76
N THR A 140 -6.50 14.13 11.69
CA THR A 140 -6.07 14.22 13.09
C THR A 140 -4.55 14.20 13.19
N PHE A 141 -3.89 13.18 12.64
CA PHE A 141 -2.44 13.06 12.76
C PHE A 141 -1.68 14.02 11.86
N LEU A 142 -2.26 14.40 10.72
CA LEU A 142 -1.68 15.41 9.84
C LEU A 142 -1.69 16.79 10.50
N LYS A 143 -2.79 17.19 11.16
CA LYS A 143 -2.85 18.40 11.98
C LYS A 143 -1.73 18.42 13.03
N VAL A 144 -1.63 17.35 13.83
CA VAL A 144 -0.60 17.23 14.87
C VAL A 144 0.81 17.31 14.27
N LYS A 145 1.06 16.66 13.13
CA LYS A 145 2.35 16.71 12.42
C LYS A 145 2.72 18.13 11.99
N GLN A 146 1.77 18.88 11.43
CA GLN A 146 2.05 20.24 10.96
C GLN A 146 2.26 21.20 12.12
N GLU A 147 1.41 21.15 13.15
CA GLU A 147 1.56 21.98 14.35
C GLU A 147 2.90 21.70 15.04
N ALA A 148 3.30 20.43 15.16
CA ALA A 148 4.58 20.04 15.75
C ALA A 148 5.80 20.33 14.86
N SER A 149 5.63 20.61 13.56
CA SER A 149 6.74 20.95 12.68
C SER A 149 7.25 22.38 12.93
N GLY A 150 6.39 23.24 13.48
CA GLY A 150 6.61 24.68 13.58
C GLY A 150 6.26 25.40 12.28
N TRP A 151 6.56 26.69 12.23
CA TRP A 151 6.26 27.51 11.06
C TRP A 151 7.17 27.15 9.87
N PRO A 152 6.63 27.09 8.63
CA PRO A 152 7.44 27.02 7.42
C PRO A 152 8.47 28.14 7.36
N THR A 153 9.58 27.90 6.66
CA THR A 153 10.69 28.86 6.55
C THR A 153 10.29 30.18 5.91
N TRP A 154 9.28 30.17 5.03
CA TRP A 154 8.73 31.35 4.39
C TRP A 154 7.77 32.14 5.29
N CYS A 155 7.33 31.59 6.42
CA CYS A 155 6.40 32.26 7.35
C CYS A 155 7.11 33.22 8.30
N VAL A 156 7.50 34.40 7.81
CA VAL A 156 8.23 35.41 8.59
C VAL A 156 7.28 36.42 9.24
N THR A 157 6.27 36.87 8.50
CA THR A 157 5.32 37.92 8.92
C THR A 157 4.03 37.36 9.52
N GLN A 158 3.21 38.20 10.15
CA GLN A 158 1.88 37.76 10.61
C GLN A 158 0.96 37.41 9.44
N GLU A 159 1.11 38.10 8.31
CA GLU A 159 0.39 37.87 7.06
C GLU A 159 0.74 36.48 6.50
N ASP A 160 2.02 36.09 6.52
CA ASP A 160 2.44 34.76 6.08
C ASP A 160 1.84 33.65 6.97
N ARG A 161 1.79 33.88 8.28
CA ARG A 161 1.18 32.93 9.22
C ARG A 161 -0.32 32.76 8.98
N LYS A 162 -1.04 33.87 8.76
CA LYS A 162 -2.47 33.85 8.40
C LYS A 162 -2.69 33.17 7.05
N ARG A 163 -1.79 33.40 6.10
CA ARG A 163 -1.81 32.75 4.79
C ARG A 163 -1.64 31.24 4.92
N TYR A 164 -0.63 30.78 5.66
CA TYR A 164 -0.37 29.36 5.88
C TYR A 164 -1.59 28.62 6.44
N VAL A 165 -2.18 29.14 7.53
CA VAL A 165 -3.35 28.52 8.17
C VAL A 165 -4.55 28.47 7.21
N ARG A 166 -4.78 29.56 6.46
CA ARG A 166 -5.86 29.64 5.48
C ARG A 166 -5.68 28.64 4.34
N GLU A 167 -4.50 28.62 3.71
CA GLU A 167 -4.20 27.70 2.62
C GLU A 167 -4.29 26.24 3.08
N TYR A 168 -3.90 25.95 4.33
CA TYR A 168 -4.04 24.60 4.89
C TYR A 168 -5.51 24.19 5.08
N ALA A 169 -6.35 25.08 5.60
CA ALA A 169 -7.79 24.83 5.71
C ALA A 169 -8.48 24.74 4.34
N GLU A 170 -8.04 25.54 3.36
CA GLU A 170 -8.56 25.55 2.00
C GLU A 170 -8.22 24.24 1.27
N ASN A 171 -6.94 23.85 1.26
CA ASN A 171 -6.42 22.73 0.48
C ASN A 171 -6.63 21.37 1.16
N GLU A 172 -6.43 21.29 2.49
CA GLU A 172 -6.49 20.04 3.23
C GLU A 172 -7.80 19.89 4.03
N GLY A 173 -8.59 20.95 4.22
CA GLY A 173 -9.77 20.89 5.08
C GLY A 173 -9.42 20.70 6.56
N ILE A 174 -8.24 21.18 6.98
CA ILE A 174 -7.74 21.03 8.35
C ILE A 174 -7.49 22.42 8.93
N ASP A 175 -8.17 22.72 10.03
CA ASP A 175 -7.95 23.94 10.80
C ASP A 175 -6.78 23.74 11.77
N LEU A 176 -5.67 24.44 11.51
CA LEU A 176 -4.50 24.46 12.41
C LEU A 176 -4.72 25.41 13.58
N ASP A 177 -4.33 25.01 14.78
CA ASP A 177 -4.29 25.86 15.95
C ASP A 177 -2.95 26.60 16.02
N VAL A 178 -3.01 27.92 15.76
CA VAL A 178 -1.84 28.83 15.79
C VAL A 178 -1.04 28.73 17.07
N SER A 179 -1.69 28.46 18.22
CA SER A 179 -1.02 28.36 19.51
C SER A 179 -0.22 27.08 19.67
N ASN A 180 -0.58 26.02 18.92
CA ASN A 180 0.11 24.73 18.91
C ASN A 180 1.23 24.67 17.86
N ILE A 181 1.32 25.63 16.93
CA ILE A 181 2.38 25.68 15.92
C ILE A 181 3.72 26.03 16.58
N LYS A 182 4.45 24.98 17.00
CA LYS A 182 5.73 25.07 17.65
C LYS A 182 6.56 23.83 17.34
N HIS A 183 7.83 24.04 17.04
CA HIS A 183 8.75 22.94 16.76
C HIS A 183 8.82 21.97 17.95
N ASN A 184 8.35 20.74 17.72
CA ASN A 184 8.34 19.63 18.66
C ASN A 184 8.72 18.34 17.92
N PRO A 185 10.01 17.95 17.92
CA PRO A 185 10.49 16.82 17.13
C PRO A 185 9.88 15.48 17.56
N GLY A 186 9.61 15.29 18.87
CA GLY A 186 9.03 14.05 19.38
C GLY A 186 7.59 13.85 18.94
N LEU A 187 6.76 14.88 19.08
CA LEU A 187 5.36 14.83 18.65
C LEU A 187 5.25 14.68 17.13
N ARG A 188 6.11 15.36 16.37
CA ARG A 188 6.19 15.23 14.92
C ARG A 188 6.59 13.81 14.49
N ALA A 189 7.53 13.18 15.18
CA ALA A 189 7.94 11.82 14.90
C ALA A 189 6.79 10.83 15.17
N LEU A 190 6.09 10.98 16.29
CA LEU A 190 4.92 10.17 16.65
C LEU A 190 3.81 10.30 15.61
N SER A 191 3.42 11.51 15.24
CA SER A 191 2.34 11.71 14.26
C SER A 191 2.72 11.21 12.86
N LYS A 192 3.98 11.37 12.43
CA LYS A 192 4.48 10.75 11.20
C LYS A 192 4.39 9.22 11.24
N LEU A 193 4.74 8.61 12.38
CA LEU A 193 4.63 7.16 12.57
C LEU A 193 3.16 6.70 12.46
N MET A 194 2.25 7.40 13.12
CA MET A 194 0.82 7.08 13.08
C MET A 194 0.23 7.19 11.67
N LEU A 195 0.67 8.17 10.88
CA LEU A 195 0.27 8.33 9.48
C LEU A 195 0.79 7.20 8.58
N ASN A 196 2.06 6.81 8.73
CA ASN A 196 2.70 5.84 7.84
C ASN A 196 2.42 4.38 8.21
N SER A 197 2.28 4.06 9.51
CA SER A 197 2.11 2.68 9.97
C SER A 197 0.67 2.19 9.98
N PHE A 198 -0.30 3.10 9.88
CA PHE A 198 -1.73 2.79 10.00
C PHE A 198 -2.18 1.73 9.00
N TRP A 199 -1.93 1.94 7.71
CA TRP A 199 -2.39 1.03 6.67
C TRP A 199 -1.71 -0.34 6.74
N GLY A 200 -0.43 -0.37 7.17
CA GLY A 200 0.36 -1.60 7.30
C GLY A 200 -0.25 -2.59 8.28
N LYS A 201 -1.02 -2.09 9.27
CA LYS A 201 -1.74 -2.96 10.20
C LYS A 201 -2.80 -3.82 9.50
N PHE A 202 -3.46 -3.32 8.46
CA PHE A 202 -4.44 -4.09 7.70
C PHE A 202 -3.81 -5.22 6.87
N GLY A 203 -2.55 -5.07 6.47
CA GLY A 203 -1.78 -6.09 5.75
C GLY A 203 -0.91 -6.97 6.65
N GLN A 204 -1.05 -6.87 7.98
CA GLN A 204 -0.23 -7.64 8.90
C GLN A 204 -0.57 -9.13 8.80
N ARG A 205 0.46 -9.96 8.64
CA ARG A 205 0.37 -11.42 8.72
C ARG A 205 -0.19 -11.87 10.08
N SER A 206 -1.18 -12.74 10.05
CA SER A 206 -1.76 -13.40 11.24
C SER A 206 -0.93 -14.61 11.70
N ASP A 207 -0.18 -15.22 10.78
CA ASP A 207 0.56 -16.48 10.94
C ASP A 207 1.98 -16.29 11.50
N LEU A 208 2.18 -15.27 12.33
CA LEU A 208 3.49 -15.00 12.92
C LEU A 208 3.80 -16.00 14.03
N GLU A 209 5.07 -16.40 14.09
CA GLU A 209 5.60 -17.16 15.22
C GLU A 209 5.45 -16.34 16.51
N LYS A 210 4.95 -17.00 17.54
CA LYS A 210 4.77 -16.45 18.88
C LYS A 210 5.91 -16.94 19.76
N THR A 211 6.44 -16.05 20.59
CA THR A 211 7.44 -16.39 21.60
C THR A 211 6.82 -16.20 22.98
N GLU A 212 6.83 -17.24 23.79
CA GLU A 212 6.35 -17.23 25.18
C GLU A 212 7.51 -17.63 26.10
N VAL A 213 7.75 -16.82 27.15
CA VAL A 213 8.70 -17.16 28.20
C VAL A 213 7.92 -17.88 29.30
N VAL A 214 8.19 -19.16 29.45
CA VAL A 214 7.44 -20.07 30.33
C VAL A 214 8.32 -20.46 31.50
N SER A 215 7.84 -20.19 32.72
CA SER A 215 8.44 -20.65 33.97
C SER A 215 7.63 -21.75 34.67
N GLU A 216 6.43 -22.04 34.17
CA GLU A 216 5.53 -23.05 34.73
C GLU A 216 5.53 -24.31 33.86
N VAL A 217 5.88 -25.43 34.47
CA VAL A 217 5.99 -26.72 33.79
C VAL A 217 4.64 -27.17 33.19
N GLU A 218 3.52 -26.86 33.84
CA GLU A 218 2.17 -27.15 33.32
C GLU A 218 1.92 -26.45 31.98
N ARG A 219 2.21 -25.14 31.90
CA ARG A 219 2.08 -24.36 30.67
C ARG A 219 2.98 -24.87 29.55
N LEU A 220 4.21 -25.30 29.89
CA LEU A 220 5.11 -25.92 28.93
C LEU A 220 4.52 -27.24 28.40
N TYR A 221 3.96 -28.08 29.26
CA TYR A 221 3.31 -29.31 28.84
C TYR A 221 2.06 -29.06 27.99
N ASP A 222 1.27 -28.04 28.30
CA ASP A 222 0.11 -27.67 27.47
C ASP A 222 0.54 -27.33 26.05
N LEU A 223 1.56 -26.47 25.90
CA LEU A 223 2.12 -26.10 24.59
C LEU A 223 2.70 -27.30 23.82
N LEU A 224 3.29 -28.27 24.52
CA LEU A 224 3.87 -29.46 23.89
C LEU A 224 2.84 -30.55 23.56
N LYS A 225 1.73 -30.61 24.32
CA LYS A 225 0.67 -31.59 24.13
C LYS A 225 -0.40 -31.12 23.14
N ASP A 226 -0.61 -29.81 23.03
CA ASP A 226 -1.54 -29.22 22.07
C ASP A 226 -0.96 -29.22 20.65
N THR A 227 -0.73 -30.42 20.12
CA THR A 227 -0.20 -30.64 18.77
C THR A 227 -1.24 -30.44 17.68
N ASP A 228 -2.51 -30.30 18.06
CA ASP A 228 -3.61 -30.13 17.11
C ASP A 228 -3.80 -28.65 16.78
N GLU A 229 -3.73 -27.73 17.76
CA GLU A 229 -3.88 -26.30 17.51
C GLU A 229 -2.53 -25.60 17.26
N THR A 230 -1.46 -26.06 17.91
CA THR A 230 -0.16 -25.38 17.88
C THR A 230 1.00 -26.28 17.43
N GLU A 231 1.97 -25.66 16.77
CA GLU A 231 3.23 -26.28 16.38
C GLU A 231 4.38 -25.55 17.09
N VAL A 232 5.03 -26.22 18.04
CA VAL A 232 6.24 -25.72 18.69
C VAL A 232 7.40 -25.81 17.70
N THR A 233 7.97 -24.66 17.35
CA THR A 233 9.06 -24.54 16.37
C THR A 233 10.44 -24.49 17.04
N ASN A 234 10.52 -23.98 18.28
CA ASN A 234 11.78 -23.89 19.02
C ASN A 234 11.56 -23.94 20.54
N LEU A 235 12.53 -24.50 21.25
CA LEU A 235 12.62 -24.48 22.71
C LEU A 235 14.03 -24.04 23.11
N ARG A 236 14.12 -22.96 23.86
CA ARG A 236 15.39 -22.43 24.35
C ARG A 236 15.34 -22.28 25.87
N PHE A 237 16.05 -23.17 26.55
CA PHE A 237 16.24 -23.08 28.00
C PHE A 237 17.15 -21.90 28.32
N ILE A 238 16.63 -20.92 29.05
CA ILE A 238 17.38 -19.75 29.50
C ILE A 238 18.15 -20.10 30.77
N ASN A 239 17.51 -20.82 31.68
CA ASN A 239 18.09 -21.40 32.89
C ASN A 239 17.22 -22.60 33.35
N ASP A 240 17.49 -23.12 34.55
CA ASP A 240 16.81 -24.32 35.08
C ASP A 240 15.29 -24.13 35.30
N ASP A 241 14.83 -22.89 35.45
CA ASP A 241 13.44 -22.57 35.79
C ASP A 241 12.67 -21.90 34.64
N ILE A 242 13.34 -21.55 33.53
CA ILE A 242 12.76 -20.73 32.45
C ILE A 242 13.12 -21.29 31.08
N VAL A 243 12.08 -21.51 30.27
CA VAL A 243 12.19 -21.86 28.86
C VAL A 243 11.49 -20.83 27.99
N GLU A 244 12.17 -20.38 26.94
CA GLU A 244 11.58 -19.63 25.84
C GLU A 244 11.04 -20.63 24.81
N VAL A 245 9.74 -20.58 24.56
CA VAL A 245 9.04 -21.46 23.61
C VAL A 245 8.62 -20.62 22.41
N CYS A 246 9.07 -21.00 21.22
CA CYS A 246 8.54 -20.47 19.97
C CYS A 246 7.52 -21.45 19.39
N TYR A 247 6.37 -20.95 18.98
CA TYR A 247 5.31 -21.77 18.41
C TYR A 247 4.46 -20.99 17.40
N LYS A 248 3.75 -21.72 16.53
CA LYS A 248 2.79 -21.19 15.55
C LYS A 248 1.45 -21.86 15.71
N ASP A 249 0.38 -21.13 15.40
CA ASP A 249 -0.92 -21.78 15.23
C ASP A 249 -0.86 -22.58 13.91
N ARG A 250 -1.42 -23.79 13.89
CA ARG A 250 -1.55 -24.55 12.64
C ARG A 250 -2.55 -23.86 11.71
N THR A 251 -2.34 -23.99 10.40
CA THR A 251 -3.12 -23.30 9.35
C THR A 251 -4.64 -23.47 9.50
N ASP A 252 -5.10 -24.65 9.92
CA ASP A 252 -6.53 -24.95 10.08
C ASP A 252 -7.14 -24.31 11.35
N PHE A 253 -6.31 -23.86 12.28
CA PHE A 253 -6.69 -23.25 13.56
C PHE A 253 -6.29 -21.77 13.65
N GLU A 254 -5.85 -21.17 12.55
CA GLU A 254 -5.56 -19.74 12.49
C GLU A 254 -6.78 -18.92 12.92
N ARG A 255 -6.63 -18.19 14.02
CA ARG A 255 -7.72 -17.36 14.52
C ARG A 255 -7.89 -16.13 13.62
N PRO A 256 -9.10 -15.86 13.11
CA PRO A 256 -9.33 -14.69 12.28
C PRO A 256 -9.04 -13.41 13.08
N ASN A 257 -8.11 -12.59 12.56
CA ASN A 257 -7.76 -11.33 13.20
C ASN A 257 -8.70 -10.23 12.72
N ALA A 258 -9.68 -9.87 13.55
CA ALA A 258 -10.66 -8.82 13.23
C ALA A 258 -10.04 -7.42 12.98
N ARG A 259 -8.74 -7.24 13.23
CA ARG A 259 -8.02 -5.97 13.04
C ARG A 259 -7.29 -5.89 11.68
N VAL A 260 -7.32 -6.95 10.86
CA VAL A 260 -6.68 -6.97 9.54
C VAL A 260 -7.72 -7.00 8.42
N ASN A 261 -7.36 -6.46 7.26
CA ASN A 261 -8.19 -6.51 6.07
C ASN A 261 -7.29 -6.44 4.83
N GLY A 262 -7.00 -7.60 4.25
CA GLY A 262 -6.11 -7.71 3.08
C GLY A 262 -6.60 -6.90 1.88
N SER A 263 -7.91 -6.74 1.71
CA SER A 263 -8.48 -5.96 0.61
C SER A 263 -8.22 -4.47 0.78
N ILE A 264 -8.35 -3.93 1.99
CA ILE A 264 -7.99 -2.52 2.30
C ILE A 264 -6.49 -2.29 2.08
N ALA A 265 -5.64 -3.21 2.52
CA ALA A 265 -4.20 -3.12 2.31
C ALA A 265 -3.84 -3.17 0.81
N ALA A 266 -4.48 -4.07 0.05
CA ALA A 266 -4.33 -4.15 -1.40
C ALA A 266 -4.74 -2.85 -2.09
N PHE A 267 -5.87 -2.25 -1.72
CA PHE A 267 -6.33 -0.97 -2.26
C PHE A 267 -5.37 0.18 -1.94
N THR A 268 -4.86 0.26 -0.71
CA THR A 268 -3.90 1.30 -0.34
C THR A 268 -2.65 1.22 -1.21
N THR A 269 -2.07 0.02 -1.36
CA THR A 269 -0.86 -0.17 -2.15
C THR A 269 -1.10 -0.02 -3.66
N CYS A 270 -2.27 -0.44 -4.16
CA CYS A 270 -2.72 -0.19 -5.53
C CYS A 270 -2.77 1.30 -5.84
N HIS A 271 -3.46 2.08 -5.01
CA HIS A 271 -3.54 3.54 -5.19
C HIS A 271 -2.16 4.20 -5.16
N ALA A 272 -1.29 3.81 -4.23
CA ALA A 272 0.07 4.33 -4.17
C ALA A 272 0.86 4.04 -5.45
N ARG A 273 0.82 2.78 -5.93
CA ARG A 273 1.48 2.38 -7.19
C ARG A 273 0.93 3.11 -8.40
N LEU A 274 -0.38 3.28 -8.50
CA LEU A 274 -1.01 4.00 -9.61
C LEU A 274 -0.62 5.49 -9.61
N ARG A 275 -0.50 6.12 -8.44
CA ARG A 275 -0.03 7.51 -8.32
C ARG A 275 1.43 7.67 -8.73
N LEU A 276 2.31 6.77 -8.27
CA LEU A 276 3.69 6.76 -8.74
C LEU A 276 3.73 6.54 -10.27
N TYR A 277 2.90 5.63 -10.79
CA TYR A 277 2.85 5.30 -12.21
C TYR A 277 2.43 6.49 -13.10
N GLU A 278 1.55 7.39 -12.63
CA GLU A 278 1.21 8.63 -13.34
C GLU A 278 2.46 9.47 -13.67
N VAL A 279 3.41 9.53 -12.73
CA VAL A 279 4.69 10.24 -12.90
C VAL A 279 5.64 9.44 -13.78
N LEU A 280 5.77 8.13 -13.56
CA LEU A 280 6.64 7.25 -14.36
C LEU A 280 6.25 7.28 -15.84
N GLN A 281 4.95 7.28 -16.14
CA GLN A 281 4.44 7.31 -17.51
C GLN A 281 4.81 8.60 -18.25
N ARG A 282 4.79 9.75 -17.55
CA ARG A 282 5.19 11.04 -18.13
C ARG A 282 6.70 11.20 -18.27
N LEU A 283 7.46 10.68 -17.32
CA LEU A 283 8.93 10.71 -17.38
C LEU A 283 9.48 9.74 -18.44
N GLY A 284 8.82 8.60 -18.65
CA GLY A 284 9.21 7.61 -19.65
C GLY A 284 10.63 7.09 -19.41
N GLU A 285 11.46 7.09 -20.45
CA GLU A 285 12.85 6.63 -20.44
C GLU A 285 13.79 7.50 -19.60
N ARG A 286 13.34 8.66 -19.12
CA ARG A 286 14.15 9.50 -18.22
C ARG A 286 14.24 8.91 -16.81
N VAL A 287 13.39 7.97 -16.46
CA VAL A 287 13.42 7.31 -15.15
C VAL A 287 14.66 6.41 -15.06
N LEU A 288 15.44 6.61 -14.01
CA LEU A 288 16.62 5.80 -13.67
C LEU A 288 16.30 4.77 -12.59
N TYR A 289 15.45 5.13 -11.63
CA TYR A 289 15.06 4.30 -10.50
C TYR A 289 13.75 4.82 -9.89
N TYR A 290 13.01 3.94 -9.23
CA TYR A 290 11.88 4.31 -8.38
C TYR A 290 11.69 3.28 -7.28
N ASP A 291 11.21 3.73 -6.12
CA ASP A 291 10.84 2.86 -4.99
C ASP A 291 9.71 3.50 -4.22
N THR A 292 8.59 2.78 -4.11
CA THR A 292 7.42 3.07 -3.27
C THR A 292 6.76 4.43 -3.49
N ASP A 293 7.42 5.49 -3.05
CA ASP A 293 7.02 6.90 -3.07
C ASP A 293 8.12 7.83 -3.64
N SER A 294 9.17 7.29 -4.24
CA SER A 294 10.26 8.08 -4.82
C SER A 294 10.57 7.72 -6.27
N VAL A 295 11.04 8.71 -7.04
CA VAL A 295 11.52 8.55 -8.41
C VAL A 295 12.82 9.33 -8.65
N ILE A 296 13.80 8.67 -9.25
CA ILE A 296 15.06 9.26 -9.71
C ILE A 296 15.02 9.30 -11.23
N TYR A 297 15.24 10.48 -11.80
CA TYR A 297 15.16 10.69 -13.26
C TYR A 297 16.13 11.74 -13.79
N ILE A 298 16.37 11.71 -15.10
CA ILE A 298 17.17 12.70 -15.83
C ILE A 298 16.31 13.93 -16.11
N SER A 299 16.67 15.09 -15.57
CA SER A 299 16.04 16.36 -15.96
C SER A 299 16.75 16.97 -17.17
N LYS A 300 15.97 17.56 -18.08
CA LYS A 300 16.46 18.16 -19.32
C LYS A 300 15.77 19.50 -19.56
N PRO A 301 16.50 20.54 -20.02
CA PRO A 301 15.88 21.81 -20.35
C PRO A 301 14.75 21.67 -21.38
N GLY A 302 13.58 22.22 -21.08
CA GLY A 302 12.42 22.21 -21.98
C GLY A 302 11.56 20.94 -21.91
N GLU A 303 11.95 19.93 -21.12
CA GLU A 303 11.10 18.76 -20.84
C GLU A 303 10.31 18.94 -19.54
N TRP A 304 9.21 18.20 -19.39
CA TRP A 304 8.37 18.26 -18.20
C TRP A 304 9.08 17.62 -17.00
N ASP A 305 9.09 18.30 -15.86
CA ASP A 305 9.51 17.74 -14.59
C ASP A 305 8.31 17.65 -13.63
N PRO A 306 8.24 16.67 -12.71
CA PRO A 306 7.19 16.59 -11.72
C PRO A 306 7.13 17.89 -10.90
N PRO A 307 5.93 18.45 -10.68
CA PRO A 307 5.79 19.64 -9.84
C PRO A 307 6.11 19.27 -8.40
N ILE A 308 6.93 20.09 -7.75
CA ILE A 308 7.23 19.97 -6.31
C ILE A 308 6.21 20.79 -5.54
N GLY A 309 5.55 20.19 -4.55
CA GLY A 309 4.54 20.88 -3.74
C GLY A 309 4.68 20.65 -2.24
N ASP A 310 3.97 21.45 -1.45
CA ASP A 310 4.01 21.40 0.03
C ASP A 310 2.84 20.58 0.63
N TYR A 311 1.95 20.04 -0.22
CA TYR A 311 0.70 19.41 0.20
C TYR A 311 0.74 17.88 0.09
N LEU A 312 -0.24 17.23 0.69
CA LEU A 312 -0.28 15.77 0.76
C LEU A 312 -0.35 15.18 -0.65
N GLY A 313 0.59 14.30 -0.99
CA GLY A 313 0.64 13.62 -2.29
C GLY A 313 1.20 14.44 -3.45
N ASP A 314 1.72 15.64 -3.19
CA ASP A 314 2.55 16.34 -4.16
C ASP A 314 3.89 15.58 -4.34
N PRO A 315 4.38 15.40 -5.59
CA PRO A 315 5.71 14.85 -5.87
C PRO A 315 6.86 15.71 -5.33
#